data_AF-A0A522FL93-F1
#
_entry.id   AF-A0A522FL93-F1
#
_cell.length_a   1.000
_cell.length_b   1.000
_cell.length_c   1.000
_cell.angle_alpha   90.00
_cell.angle_beta   90.00
_cell.angle_gamma   90.00
#
_symmetry.space_group_name_H-M   'P 1'
#
loop_
_entity.id
_entity.type
_entity.pdbx_description
1 polymer ?
#
loop_
_entity_poly.entity_id
_entity_poly.type
_entity_poly.pdbx_seq_one_letter_code
_entity_poly.pdbx_strand_id
1 'polypeptide(L)'
;FNIKDYSGTGSFIGWLRKVAVNTAITHYHKNLKYRYHVEIEDYVSVETGVMSFEEDYYTSDELYKVLNELPTGYRMVFNLYAIEGYKHKEIAEILGIDTNTSKSQYSRAKAVIRDKLEKLGKLKSNYPENG
;
A
#
# COMPACT_ATOMS: atom_id res chain seq x y z
N PHE A 1 -2.81 -3.24 22.80
CA PHE A 1 -3.65 -4.44 22.61
C PHE A 1 -2.97 -5.60 23.32
N ASN A 2 -3.66 -6.25 24.24
CA ASN A 2 -3.16 -7.41 24.97
C ASN A 2 -3.89 -8.66 24.46
N ILE A 3 -3.21 -9.82 24.42
CA ILE A 3 -3.85 -11.10 24.00
C ILE A 3 -5.05 -11.46 24.91
N LYS A 4 -5.05 -10.91 26.13
CA LYS A 4 -6.11 -11.03 27.14
C LYS A 4 -7.40 -10.27 26.78
N ASP A 5 -7.36 -9.35 25.81
CA ASP A 5 -8.53 -8.59 25.35
C ASP A 5 -9.33 -9.35 24.27
N TYR A 6 -8.88 -10.54 23.85
CA TYR A 6 -9.64 -11.40 22.93
C TYR A 6 -10.69 -12.18 23.72
N SER A 7 -11.97 -11.86 23.52
CA SER A 7 -13.11 -12.45 24.24
C SER A 7 -13.44 -13.89 23.82
N GLY A 8 -12.69 -14.50 22.90
CA GLY A 8 -13.00 -15.82 22.33
C GLY A 8 -14.24 -15.86 21.43
N THR A 9 -14.91 -14.72 21.23
CA THR A 9 -16.13 -14.59 20.43
C THR A 9 -15.86 -13.76 19.17
N GLY A 10 -15.78 -14.44 18.01
CA GLY A 10 -15.53 -13.84 16.69
C GLY A 10 -14.27 -14.37 15.98
N SER A 11 -14.09 -14.00 14.71
CA SER A 11 -12.95 -14.44 13.90
C SER A 11 -11.62 -13.97 14.49
N PHE A 12 -10.80 -14.90 14.96
CA PHE A 12 -9.43 -14.65 15.44
C PHE A 12 -8.60 -13.87 14.42
N ILE A 13 -8.76 -14.18 13.13
CA ILE A 13 -8.06 -13.51 12.02
C ILE A 13 -8.46 -12.02 11.95
N GLY A 14 -9.74 -11.71 12.10
CA GLY A 14 -10.22 -10.33 12.09
C GLY A 14 -9.70 -9.52 13.29
N TRP A 15 -9.65 -10.13 14.47
CA TRP A 15 -9.04 -9.52 15.65
C TRP A 15 -7.55 -9.28 15.46
N LEU A 16 -6.80 -10.27 14.97
CA LEU A 16 -5.36 -10.17 14.72
C LEU A 16 -5.05 -9.07 13.68
N ARG A 17 -5.83 -9.01 12.59
CA ARG A 17 -5.74 -7.94 11.58
C ARG A 17 -5.89 -6.56 12.22
N LYS A 18 -6.92 -6.39 13.05
CA LYS A 18 -7.17 -5.13 13.78
C LYS A 18 -5.99 -4.75 14.69
N VAL A 19 -5.44 -5.72 15.42
CA VAL A 19 -4.26 -5.49 16.29
C VAL A 19 -3.04 -5.08 15.46
N ALA A 20 -2.76 -5.78 14.37
CA ALA A 20 -1.62 -5.49 13.49
C ALA A 20 -1.71 -4.10 12.87
N VAL A 21 -2.87 -3.76 12.28
CA VAL A 21 -3.12 -2.44 11.66
C VAL A 21 -2.97 -1.32 12.69
N ASN A 22 -3.63 -1.43 13.85
CA ASN A 22 -3.55 -0.39 14.87
C ASN A 22 -2.13 -0.25 15.44
N THR A 23 -1.39 -1.34 15.56
CA THR A 23 0.01 -1.31 16.01
C THR A 23 0.89 -0.61 14.97
N ALA A 24 0.70 -0.89 13.68
CA ALA A 24 1.43 -0.23 12.59
C ALA A 24 1.13 1.27 12.52
N ILE A 25 -0.14 1.68 12.65
CA ILE A 25 -0.55 3.09 12.71
C ILE A 25 0.09 3.79 13.92
N THR A 26 0.03 3.16 15.10
CA THR A 26 0.65 3.70 16.31
C THR A 26 2.16 3.88 16.14
N HIS A 27 2.81 2.89 15.53
CA HIS A 27 4.24 2.97 15.21
C HIS A 27 4.52 4.11 14.22
N TYR A 28 3.70 4.25 13.17
CA TYR A 28 3.81 5.34 12.19
C TYR A 28 3.76 6.72 12.88
N HIS A 29 2.77 6.96 13.76
CA HIS A 29 2.67 8.22 14.51
C HIS A 29 3.85 8.50 15.44
N LYS A 30 4.38 7.48 16.11
CA LYS A 30 5.58 7.62 16.95
C LYS A 30 6.80 8.04 16.15
N ASN A 31 6.91 7.55 14.91
CA ASN A 31 8.02 7.85 14.01
C ASN A 31 7.83 9.16 13.22
N LEU A 32 6.59 9.65 13.08
CA LEU A 32 6.27 10.92 12.43
C LEU A 32 6.94 12.11 13.13
N LYS A 33 7.12 12.03 14.46
CA LYS A 33 7.83 13.03 15.28
C LYS A 33 9.28 13.25 14.83
N TYR A 34 9.88 12.31 14.09
CA TYR A 34 11.23 12.39 13.56
C TYR A 34 11.29 12.76 12.07
N ARG A 35 10.15 12.96 11.40
CA ARG A 35 10.03 12.97 9.94
C ARG A 35 9.43 14.27 9.37
N TYR A 36 9.78 15.42 9.93
CA TYR A 36 9.44 16.73 9.35
C TYR A 36 10.25 17.08 8.07
N HIS A 37 10.96 16.13 7.45
CA HIS A 37 11.79 16.34 6.25
C HIS A 37 11.57 15.23 5.20
N VAL A 38 10.34 15.05 4.72
CA VAL A 38 10.16 14.40 3.42
C VAL A 38 9.37 15.37 2.57
N GLU A 39 10.12 16.17 1.81
CA GLU A 39 9.59 16.97 0.72
C GLU A 39 8.78 16.05 -0.19
N ILE A 40 7.60 16.52 -0.58
CA ILE A 40 6.78 15.86 -1.59
C ILE A 40 7.55 16.05 -2.88
N GLU A 41 8.45 15.12 -3.19
CA GLU A 41 9.18 15.12 -4.44
C GLU A 41 8.15 15.03 -5.57
N ASP A 42 8.19 16.02 -6.48
CA ASP A 42 7.27 16.22 -7.58
C ASP A 42 7.36 15.05 -8.57
N TYR A 43 6.63 13.98 -8.29
CA TYR A 43 6.50 12.86 -9.21
C TYR A 43 5.43 13.20 -10.25
N VAL A 44 5.89 13.33 -11.50
CA VAL A 44 5.11 13.65 -12.70
C VAL A 44 3.88 12.74 -12.80
N SER A 45 2.73 13.35 -13.07
CA SER A 45 1.46 12.66 -13.30
C SER A 45 1.57 11.72 -14.49
N VAL A 46 1.58 10.41 -14.25
CA VAL A 46 1.48 9.40 -15.31
C VAL A 46 0.00 9.13 -15.54
N GLU A 47 -0.46 9.39 -16.76
CA GLU A 47 -1.83 9.16 -17.20
C GLU A 47 -2.17 7.66 -17.13
N THR A 48 -3.22 7.31 -16.39
CA THR A 48 -3.52 5.91 -16.10
C THR A 48 -4.44 5.27 -17.16
N GLY A 49 -3.89 4.54 -18.13
CA GLY A 49 -4.66 3.62 -19.01
C GLY A 49 -5.14 2.33 -18.29
N VAL A 50 -6.25 1.72 -18.69
CA VAL A 50 -6.73 0.47 -18.05
C VAL A 50 -6.15 -0.72 -18.82
N MET A 51 -5.11 -1.35 -18.29
CA MET A 51 -4.68 -2.69 -18.71
C MET A 51 -5.19 -3.71 -17.71
N SER A 52 -5.86 -4.75 -18.22
CA SER A 52 -6.18 -5.94 -17.44
C SER A 52 -4.89 -6.73 -17.21
N PHE A 53 -4.52 -6.96 -15.95
CA PHE A 53 -3.43 -7.87 -15.62
C PHE A 53 -4.02 -9.28 -15.51
N GLU A 54 -3.44 -10.25 -16.23
CA GLU A 54 -3.80 -11.66 -16.07
C GLU A 54 -3.34 -12.17 -14.70
N GLU A 55 -4.21 -12.90 -14.01
CA GLU A 55 -4.02 -13.31 -12.59
C GLU A 55 -2.79 -14.20 -12.37
N ASP A 56 -2.35 -14.95 -13.38
CA ASP A 56 -1.22 -15.90 -13.31
C ASP A 56 0.13 -15.31 -13.77
N TYR A 57 0.17 -14.04 -14.15
CA TYR A 57 1.36 -13.47 -14.79
C TYR A 57 2.45 -13.02 -13.80
N TYR A 58 2.07 -12.72 -12.54
CA TYR A 58 2.98 -12.27 -11.49
C TYR A 58 2.89 -13.15 -10.25
N THR A 59 4.05 -13.52 -9.70
CA THR A 59 4.14 -14.25 -8.44
C THR A 59 3.86 -13.33 -7.25
N SER A 60 3.43 -13.91 -6.11
CA SER A 60 3.20 -13.12 -4.89
C SER A 60 4.45 -12.36 -4.46
N ASP A 61 5.64 -12.94 -4.58
CA ASP A 61 6.91 -12.30 -4.20
C ASP A 61 7.22 -11.07 -5.06
N GLU A 62 6.89 -11.11 -6.36
CA GLU A 62 7.05 -9.95 -7.25
C GLU A 62 6.10 -8.81 -6.87
N LEU A 63 4.85 -9.14 -6.56
CA LEU A 63 3.88 -8.16 -6.07
C LEU A 63 4.35 -7.53 -4.75
N TYR A 64 4.87 -8.34 -3.81
CA TYR A 64 5.42 -7.84 -2.56
C TYR A 64 6.64 -6.94 -2.78
N LYS A 65 7.54 -7.28 -3.71
CA LYS A 65 8.67 -6.41 -4.07
C LYS A 65 8.20 -5.06 -4.59
N VAL A 66 7.24 -5.05 -5.52
CA VAL A 66 6.67 -3.80 -6.07
C VAL A 66 6.07 -2.93 -4.97
N LEU A 67 5.28 -3.51 -4.06
CA LEU A 67 4.74 -2.78 -2.92
C LEU A 67 5.85 -2.25 -2.00
N ASN A 68 6.93 -3.01 -1.81
CA ASN A 68 8.06 -2.62 -0.97
C ASN A 68 8.97 -1.55 -1.56
N GLU A 69 8.83 -1.24 -2.86
CA GLU A 69 9.54 -0.14 -3.52
C GLU A 69 8.74 1.16 -3.52
N LEU A 70 7.47 1.14 -3.09
CA LEU A 70 6.66 2.35 -2.98
C LEU A 70 7.21 3.27 -1.88
N PRO A 71 7.23 4.60 -2.10
CA PRO A 71 7.42 5.57 -1.03
C PRO A 71 6.48 5.29 0.14
N THR A 72 6.96 5.51 1.36
CA THR A 72 6.26 5.05 2.58
C THR A 72 4.82 5.58 2.67
N GLY A 73 4.57 6.84 2.30
CA GLY A 73 3.21 7.42 2.30
C GLY A 73 2.30 6.72 1.30
N TYR A 74 2.78 6.51 0.08
CA TYR A 74 2.01 5.88 -1.01
C TYR A 74 1.64 4.44 -0.63
N ARG A 75 2.59 3.68 -0.08
CA ARG A 75 2.36 2.31 0.42
C ARG A 75 1.33 2.28 1.54
N MET A 76 1.44 3.20 2.50
CA MET A 76 0.52 3.27 3.64
C MET A 76 -0.92 3.53 3.17
N VAL A 77 -1.11 4.54 2.33
CA VAL A 77 -2.43 4.88 1.79
C VAL A 77 -2.97 3.75 0.91
N PHE A 78 -2.14 3.15 0.07
CA PHE A 78 -2.54 2.01 -0.77
C PHE A 78 -3.02 0.82 0.07
N ASN A 79 -2.26 0.42 1.08
CA ASN A 79 -2.62 -0.70 1.95
C ASN A 79 -3.93 -0.41 2.70
N LEU A 80 -4.06 0.78 3.30
CA LEU A 80 -5.27 1.15 4.04
C LEU A 80 -6.50 1.22 3.11
N TYR A 81 -6.36 1.69 1.88
CA TYR A 81 -7.50 1.81 0.97
C TYR A 81 -7.83 0.48 0.27
N ALA A 82 -6.87 -0.08 -0.49
CA ALA A 82 -7.11 -1.20 -1.40
C ALA A 82 -7.14 -2.56 -0.70
N ILE A 83 -6.42 -2.71 0.41
CA ILE A 83 -6.33 -3.99 1.13
C ILE A 83 -7.26 -3.98 2.35
N GLU A 84 -7.18 -2.94 3.17
CA GLU A 84 -7.97 -2.81 4.41
C GLU A 84 -9.37 -2.25 4.19
N GLY A 85 -9.64 -1.60 3.04
CA GLY A 85 -10.97 -1.11 2.68
C GLY A 85 -11.40 0.21 3.33
N TYR A 86 -10.47 0.94 3.95
CA TYR A 86 -10.76 2.27 4.52
C TYR A 86 -11.04 3.29 3.42
N LYS A 87 -11.95 4.23 3.68
CA LYS A 87 -12.20 5.37 2.80
C LYS A 87 -11.12 6.43 2.99
N HIS A 88 -10.86 7.23 1.95
CA HIS A 88 -9.86 8.32 2.01
C HIS A 88 -10.06 9.30 3.18
N LYS A 89 -11.31 9.54 3.59
CA LYS A 89 -11.61 10.38 4.75
C LYS A 89 -11.11 9.74 6.06
N GLU A 90 -11.37 8.46 6.25
CA GLU A 90 -10.90 7.70 7.42
C GLU A 90 -9.36 7.62 7.43
N ILE A 91 -8.75 7.41 6.27
CA ILE A 91 -7.28 7.39 6.12
C ILE A 91 -6.66 8.76 6.47
N ALA A 92 -7.28 9.85 6.04
CA ALA A 92 -6.85 11.21 6.34
C ALA A 92 -6.84 11.46 7.86
N GLU A 93 -7.91 11.06 8.55
CA GLU A 93 -8.01 11.12 10.02
C GLU A 93 -6.97 10.21 10.70
N ILE A 94 -6.79 8.98 10.20
CA ILE A 94 -5.83 8.01 10.73
C ILE A 94 -4.39 8.48 10.61
N LEU A 95 -4.01 9.16 9.52
CA LEU A 95 -2.62 9.54 9.24
C LEU A 95 -2.30 11.00 9.56
N GLY A 96 -3.30 11.82 9.92
CA GLY A 96 -3.14 13.26 10.15
C GLY A 96 -2.78 14.04 8.88
N ILE A 97 -3.35 13.66 7.73
CA ILE A 97 -3.15 14.30 6.43
C ILE A 97 -4.49 14.76 5.84
N ASP A 98 -4.47 15.55 4.76
CA ASP A 98 -5.69 15.97 4.07
C ASP A 98 -6.29 14.82 3.24
N THR A 99 -7.62 14.80 3.08
CA THR A 99 -8.28 13.81 2.21
C THR A 99 -7.79 13.89 0.76
N ASN A 100 -7.47 15.08 0.25
CA ASN A 100 -6.89 15.25 -1.07
C ASN A 100 -5.50 14.64 -1.17
N THR A 101 -4.69 14.76 -0.12
CA THR A 101 -3.38 14.12 0.00
C THR A 101 -3.52 12.59 0.02
N SER A 102 -4.50 12.03 0.71
CA SER A 102 -4.81 10.59 0.62
C SER A 102 -5.17 10.16 -0.81
N LYS A 103 -6.06 10.89 -1.50
CA LYS A 103 -6.44 10.58 -2.89
C LYS A 103 -5.25 10.66 -3.85
N SER A 104 -4.43 11.71 -3.74
CA SER A 104 -3.27 11.91 -4.62
C SER A 104 -2.19 10.86 -4.38
N GLN A 105 -1.89 10.52 -3.12
CA GLN A 105 -0.96 9.43 -2.78
C GLN A 105 -1.46 8.07 -3.29
N TYR A 106 -2.76 7.79 -3.19
CA TYR A 106 -3.33 6.55 -3.74
C TYR A 106 -3.21 6.50 -5.27
N SER A 107 -3.55 7.60 -5.96
CA SER A 107 -3.42 7.68 -7.42
C SER A 107 -1.96 7.45 -7.85
N ARG A 108 -1.01 8.11 -7.18
CA ARG A 108 0.42 7.94 -7.43
C ARG A 108 0.90 6.53 -7.12
N ALA A 109 0.43 5.91 -6.04
CA ALA A 109 0.72 4.51 -5.72
C ALA A 109 0.32 3.58 -6.88
N LYS A 110 -0.89 3.73 -7.41
CA LYS A 110 -1.35 2.94 -8.57
C LYS A 110 -0.49 3.15 -9.80
N ALA A 111 -0.09 4.39 -10.09
CA ALA A 111 0.77 4.72 -11.23
C ALA A 111 2.14 4.04 -11.11
N VAL A 112 2.78 4.11 -9.93
CA VAL A 112 4.08 3.47 -9.68
C VAL A 112 3.97 1.94 -9.73
N ILE A 113 2.93 1.36 -9.13
CA ILE A 113 2.69 -0.10 -9.19
C ILE A 113 2.60 -0.54 -10.65
N ARG A 114 1.79 0.16 -11.45
CA ARG A 114 1.60 -0.16 -12.86
C ARG A 114 2.90 -0.10 -13.66
N ASP A 115 3.63 1.01 -13.56
CA ASP A 115 4.89 1.17 -14.28
C ASP A 115 5.88 0.04 -13.95
N LYS A 116 5.97 -0.34 -12.67
CA LYS A 116 6.82 -1.44 -12.21
C LYS A 116 6.35 -2.79 -12.75
N LEU A 117 5.05 -3.09 -12.70
CA LEU A 117 4.50 -4.34 -13.22
C LEU A 117 4.67 -4.44 -14.73
N GLU A 118 4.40 -3.37 -15.49
CA GLU A 118 4.62 -3.35 -16.95
C GLU A 118 6.09 -3.57 -17.31
N LYS A 119 7.04 -2.99 -16.56
CA LYS A 119 8.47 -3.25 -16.75
C LYS A 119 8.82 -4.71 -16.44
N LEU A 120 8.32 -5.26 -15.34
CA LEU A 120 8.51 -6.67 -14.99
C LEU A 120 7.94 -7.60 -16.07
N GLY A 121 6.76 -7.30 -16.61
CA GLY A 121 6.17 -8.09 -17.68
C GLY A 121 6.92 -8.01 -19.00
N LYS A 122 7.41 -6.83 -19.39
CA LYS A 122 8.29 -6.71 -20.54
C LYS A 122 9.57 -7.54 -20.37
N LEU A 123 10.14 -7.57 -19.16
CA LEU A 123 11.31 -8.40 -18.87
C LEU A 123 11.00 -9.90 -19.01
N LYS A 124 9.88 -10.38 -18.44
CA LYS A 124 9.45 -11.78 -18.59
C LYS A 124 9.11 -12.16 -20.02
N SER A 125 8.47 -11.27 -20.78
CA SER A 125 8.15 -11.52 -22.19
C SER A 125 9.41 -11.60 -23.07
N ASN A 126 10.47 -10.86 -22.73
CA ASN A 126 11.73 -10.87 -23.46
C ASN A 126 12.68 -12.00 -23.04
N TYR A 127 12.42 -12.62 -21.89
CA TYR A 127 13.12 -13.80 -21.39
C TYR A 127 12.06 -14.83 -20.97
N PRO A 128 11.40 -15.52 -21.93
CA PRO A 128 10.64 -16.71 -21.59
C PRO A 128 11.64 -17.65 -20.91
N GLU A 129 11.47 -17.88 -19.61
CA GLU A 129 12.26 -18.84 -18.85
C GLU A 129 12.39 -20.13 -19.69
N ASN A 130 13.64 -20.54 -19.94
CA ASN A 130 13.92 -21.87 -20.50
C ASN A 130 13.43 -22.91 -19.47
N GLY A 131 12.38 -23.67 -19.82
CA GLY A 131 11.88 -24.80 -19.03
C GLY A 131 10.43 -25.15 -19.35
#